data_AF-A0A812Y1V6-F1
#
_entry.id   AF-A0A812Y1V6-F1
#
_cell.length_a   1.000
_cell.length_b   1.000
_cell.length_c   1.000
_cell.angle_alpha   90.00
_cell.angle_beta   90.00
_cell.angle_gamma   90.00
#
_symmetry.space_group_name_H-M   'P 1'
#
loop_
_entity.id
_entity.type
_entity.pdbx_description
1 polymer ?
#
loop_
_entity_poly.entity_id
_entity_poly.type
_entity_poly.pdbx_seq_one_letter_code
_entity_poly.pdbx_strand_id
1 'polypeptide(L)'
;MTELSEARKAQLGTIEAYFLPRSEAEVKRSVDKWMKRLHSRGHTFFEKKVRSILETVAKNTDKTEDPVLQQACCLWHGDSKAAKDTKHAAIQLTRPGDEKGQVTYASRVMVFLFATDEQLARWMRLPKQPLKMRCGNQRCVSLACIAEECDLT
;
A
#
# COMPACT_ATOMS: atom_id res chain seq x y z
N MET A 1 -10.16 -20.64 -11.71
CA MET A 1 -10.97 -19.41 -11.52
C MET A 1 -11.59 -19.46 -10.14
N THR A 2 -11.02 -18.77 -9.16
CA THR A 2 -11.50 -18.78 -7.78
C THR A 2 -12.62 -17.75 -7.63
N GLU A 3 -13.86 -18.22 -7.63
CA GLU A 3 -15.02 -17.39 -7.29
C GLU A 3 -14.90 -16.95 -5.82
N LEU A 4 -14.74 -15.64 -5.62
CA LEU A 4 -14.84 -15.05 -4.29
C LEU A 4 -16.29 -15.19 -3.79
N SER A 5 -16.45 -15.76 -2.61
CA SER A 5 -17.77 -15.96 -1.98
C SER A 5 -18.53 -14.64 -1.86
N GLU A 6 -19.86 -14.71 -1.99
CA GLU A 6 -20.75 -13.54 -1.96
C GLU A 6 -20.64 -12.74 -0.65
N ALA A 7 -20.38 -13.43 0.47
CA ALA A 7 -20.09 -12.79 1.75
C ALA A 7 -18.83 -11.89 1.70
N ARG A 8 -17.81 -12.30 0.95
CA ARG A 8 -16.57 -11.54 0.77
C ARG A 8 -16.76 -10.35 -0.16
N LYS A 9 -17.60 -10.50 -1.20
CA LYS A 9 -18.03 -9.39 -2.07
C LYS A 9 -18.90 -8.38 -1.32
N ALA A 10 -19.83 -8.83 -0.47
CA ALA A 10 -20.66 -7.98 0.37
C ALA A 10 -19.82 -7.23 1.41
N GLN A 11 -18.85 -7.90 2.03
CA GLN A 11 -17.89 -7.25 2.94
C GLN A 11 -17.07 -6.17 2.21
N LEU A 12 -16.58 -6.45 0.99
CA LEU A 12 -15.87 -5.49 0.14
C LEU A 12 -16.76 -4.30 -0.28
N GLY A 13 -18.01 -4.54 -0.67
CA GLY A 13 -18.97 -3.48 -1.04
C GLY A 13 -19.40 -2.62 0.15
N THR A 14 -19.39 -3.16 1.37
CA THR A 14 -19.70 -2.39 2.58
C THR A 14 -18.52 -1.51 3.01
N ILE A 15 -17.28 -1.94 2.80
CA ILE A 15 -16.07 -1.15 3.14
C ILE A 15 -15.94 0.08 2.24
N GLU A 16 -16.33 0.01 0.97
CA GLU A 16 -16.31 1.19 0.08
C GLU A 16 -17.30 2.30 0.50
N ALA A 17 -18.34 1.98 1.29
CA ALA A 17 -19.38 2.92 1.69
C ALA A 17 -19.09 3.72 2.98
N TYR A 18 -18.05 3.39 3.75
CA TYR A 18 -17.76 4.03 5.05
C TYR A 18 -16.29 4.44 5.24
N PHE A 19 -15.65 4.98 4.20
CA PHE A 19 -14.32 5.57 4.37
C PHE A 19 -14.35 6.76 5.35
N LEU A 20 -13.68 6.59 6.49
CA LEU A 20 -13.50 7.63 7.49
C LEU A 20 -12.06 8.18 7.41
N PRO A 21 -11.86 9.38 6.84
CA PRO A 21 -10.52 9.94 6.73
C PRO A 21 -9.94 10.26 8.12
N ARG A 22 -8.62 10.12 8.24
CA ARG A 22 -7.87 10.59 9.40
C ARG A 22 -7.80 12.12 9.43
N SER A 23 -7.91 12.70 10.62
CA SER A 23 -7.48 14.07 10.87
C SER A 23 -5.95 14.23 10.72
N GLU A 24 -5.45 15.44 10.53
CA GLU A 24 -4.01 15.71 10.41
C GLU A 24 -3.21 15.21 11.64
N ALA A 25 -3.81 15.30 12.84
CA ALA A 25 -3.19 14.77 14.04
C ALA A 25 -3.12 13.23 14.05
N GLU A 26 -4.16 12.54 13.54
CA GLU A 26 -4.17 11.08 13.38
C GLU A 26 -3.21 10.61 12.29
N VAL A 27 -3.11 11.36 11.19
CA VAL A 27 -2.11 11.12 10.14
C VAL A 27 -0.71 11.17 10.75
N LYS A 28 -0.37 12.27 11.44
CA LYS A 28 0.95 12.43 12.08
C LYS A 28 1.27 11.30 13.05
N ARG A 29 0.31 10.92 13.91
CA ARG A 29 0.48 9.79 14.85
C ARG A 29 0.72 8.46 14.13
N SER A 30 -0.04 8.19 13.07
CA SER A 30 0.11 6.95 12.28
C SER A 30 1.49 6.90 11.61
N VAL A 31 1.91 8.02 11.02
CA VAL A 31 3.22 8.13 10.37
C VAL A 31 4.35 7.99 11.37
N ASP A 32 4.28 8.66 12.53
CA ASP A 32 5.30 8.53 13.58
C ASP A 32 5.40 7.09 14.12
N LYS A 33 4.27 6.37 14.18
CA LYS A 33 4.22 4.95 14.54
C LYS A 33 4.91 4.08 13.47
N TRP A 34 4.62 4.31 12.20
CA TRP A 34 5.19 3.53 11.09
C TRP A 34 6.68 3.85 10.86
N MET A 35 7.11 5.09 11.05
CA MET A 35 8.53 5.49 10.95
C MET A 35 9.43 4.68 11.89
N LYS A 36 8.94 4.26 13.07
CA LYS A 36 9.68 3.40 14.01
C LYS A 36 9.88 1.96 13.52
N ARG A 37 9.13 1.55 12.50
CA ARG A 37 9.19 0.21 11.88
C ARG A 37 9.78 0.24 10.48
N LEU A 38 10.14 1.43 10.01
CA LEU A 38 10.67 1.63 8.68
C LEU A 38 12.02 0.94 8.55
N HIS A 39 12.23 0.23 7.45
CA HIS A 39 13.53 -0.32 7.13
C HIS A 39 14.52 0.81 6.82
N SER A 40 15.80 0.65 7.19
CA SER A 40 16.86 1.65 6.96
C SER A 40 16.94 2.09 5.49
N ARG A 41 16.78 1.14 4.56
CA ARG A 41 16.74 1.42 3.11
C ARG A 41 15.67 2.42 2.69
N GLY A 42 14.53 2.48 3.39
CA GLY A 42 13.47 3.46 3.14
C GLY A 42 13.96 4.88 3.46
N HIS A 43 14.70 5.04 4.56
CA HIS A 43 15.36 6.30 4.91
C HIS A 43 16.43 6.69 3.90
N THR A 44 17.26 5.75 3.45
CA THR A 44 18.34 6.05 2.49
C THR A 44 17.80 6.40 1.11
N PHE A 45 16.77 5.69 0.63
CA PHE A 45 16.27 5.85 -0.74
C PHE A 45 15.35 7.06 -0.90
N PHE A 46 14.47 7.30 0.08
CA PHE A 46 13.50 8.39 0.00
C PHE A 46 13.89 9.62 0.84
N GLU A 47 14.92 9.52 1.69
CA GLU A 47 15.42 10.60 2.53
C GLU A 47 14.26 11.31 3.28
N LYS A 48 14.12 12.63 3.09
CA LYS A 48 13.09 13.46 3.72
C LYS A 48 11.68 13.19 3.16
N LYS A 49 11.55 12.49 2.03
CA LYS A 49 10.27 12.21 1.35
C LYS A 49 9.56 10.99 1.90
N VAL A 50 10.21 10.13 2.69
CA VAL A 50 9.54 8.94 3.23
C VAL A 50 8.35 9.32 4.10
N ARG A 51 8.45 10.42 4.85
CA ARG A 51 7.36 10.94 5.67
C ARG A 51 6.15 11.33 4.80
N SER A 52 6.33 12.07 3.72
CA SER A 52 5.23 12.48 2.85
C SER A 52 4.57 11.29 2.12
N ILE A 53 5.35 10.26 1.79
CA ILE A 53 4.83 8.99 1.26
C ILE A 53 3.90 8.33 2.29
N LEU A 54 4.35 8.20 3.54
CA LEU A 54 3.55 7.61 4.61
C LEU A 54 2.32 8.45 4.94
N GLU A 55 2.42 9.78 4.89
CA GLU A 55 1.26 10.68 5.01
C GLU A 55 0.25 10.44 3.90
N THR A 56 0.72 10.23 2.67
CA THR A 56 -0.15 9.86 1.54
C THR A 56 -0.87 8.54 1.81
N VAL A 57 -0.18 7.54 2.37
CA VAL A 57 -0.82 6.27 2.75
C VAL A 57 -1.87 6.47 3.85
N ALA A 58 -1.54 7.23 4.90
CA ALA A 58 -2.45 7.49 6.02
C ALA A 58 -3.70 8.27 5.61
N LYS A 59 -3.57 9.23 4.67
CA LYS A 59 -4.70 10.04 4.16
C LYS A 59 -5.64 9.24 3.26
N ASN A 60 -5.16 8.19 2.63
CA ASN A 60 -5.90 7.41 1.64
C ASN A 60 -6.28 6.00 2.14
N THR A 61 -6.28 5.78 3.46
CA THR A 61 -6.73 4.55 4.11
C THR A 61 -7.63 4.90 5.28
N ASP A 62 -8.57 4.03 5.65
CA ASP A 62 -9.50 4.31 6.73
C ASP A 62 -8.78 4.51 8.07
N LYS A 63 -9.27 5.43 8.91
CA LYS A 63 -8.66 5.74 10.21
C LYS A 63 -8.54 4.52 11.15
N THR A 64 -9.40 3.52 10.98
CA THR A 64 -9.44 2.30 11.82
C THR A 64 -8.52 1.18 11.31
N GLU A 65 -8.04 1.28 10.07
CA GLU A 65 -7.19 0.27 9.43
C GLU A 65 -5.70 0.60 9.56
N ASP A 66 -4.82 -0.38 9.73
CA ASP A 66 -3.36 -0.18 9.79
C ASP A 66 -2.65 -1.10 8.80
N PRO A 67 -2.13 -0.58 7.66
CA PRO A 67 -1.55 -1.41 6.62
C PRO A 67 -0.20 -2.03 7.00
N VAL A 68 0.41 -1.59 8.10
CA VAL A 68 1.73 -2.05 8.54
C VAL A 68 1.61 -3.04 9.70
N LEU A 69 0.71 -2.78 10.65
CA LEU A 69 0.69 -3.48 11.93
C LEU A 69 -0.49 -4.42 12.15
N GLN A 70 -1.59 -4.26 11.41
CA GLN A 70 -2.73 -5.17 11.51
C GLN A 70 -2.58 -6.34 10.53
N GLN A 71 -3.05 -7.52 10.95
CA GLN A 71 -3.21 -8.69 10.09
C GLN A 71 -4.58 -8.67 9.39
N ALA A 72 -4.96 -7.52 8.85
CA ALA A 72 -6.26 -7.26 8.22
C ALA A 72 -6.10 -6.56 6.86
N CYS A 73 -7.18 -6.50 6.09
CA CYS A 73 -7.22 -5.68 4.88
C CYS A 73 -7.11 -4.19 5.24
N CYS A 74 -6.51 -3.41 4.34
CA CYS A 74 -6.46 -1.96 4.46
C CYS A 74 -6.63 -1.40 3.05
N LEU A 75 -7.79 -0.79 2.76
CA LEU A 75 -8.16 -0.43 1.40
C LEU A 75 -7.70 0.98 1.04
N TRP A 76 -7.23 1.13 -0.19
CA TRP A 76 -6.83 2.41 -0.75
C TRP A 76 -8.03 3.19 -1.28
N HIS A 77 -8.26 4.39 -0.76
CA HIS A 77 -9.32 5.32 -1.17
C HIS A 77 -8.81 6.52 -1.99
N GLY A 78 -7.52 6.59 -2.26
CA GLY A 78 -6.93 7.66 -3.10
C GLY A 78 -7.17 7.46 -4.59
N ASP A 79 -6.77 8.46 -5.39
CA ASP A 79 -7.00 8.45 -6.83
C ASP A 79 -6.30 7.28 -7.53
N SER A 80 -7.08 6.32 -8.01
CA SER A 80 -6.59 5.15 -8.74
C SER A 80 -6.34 5.44 -10.23
N LYS A 81 -6.79 6.59 -10.75
CA LYS A 81 -6.53 7.02 -12.14
C LYS A 81 -5.06 7.38 -12.39
N ALA A 82 -4.29 7.60 -11.31
CA ALA A 82 -2.85 7.84 -11.41
C ALA A 82 -2.10 6.61 -11.96
N ALA A 83 -2.57 5.40 -11.67
CA ALA A 83 -2.03 4.19 -12.29
C ALA A 83 -2.61 4.00 -13.69
N LYS A 84 -1.81 3.43 -14.61
CA LYS A 84 -2.27 3.02 -15.95
C LYS A 84 -3.48 2.07 -15.91
N ASP A 85 -3.69 1.40 -14.76
CA ASP A 85 -4.86 0.57 -14.46
C ASP A 85 -5.57 1.09 -13.20
N THR A 86 -6.84 1.51 -13.35
CA THR A 86 -7.71 2.04 -12.27
C THR A 86 -8.02 1.05 -11.15
N LYS A 87 -7.58 -0.21 -11.29
CA LYS A 87 -7.84 -1.31 -10.35
C LYS A 87 -6.81 -1.42 -9.22
N HIS A 88 -5.73 -0.65 -9.25
CA HIS A 88 -4.62 -0.77 -8.31
C HIS A 88 -4.42 0.50 -7.48
N ALA A 89 -3.96 0.34 -6.23
CA ALA A 89 -3.53 1.45 -5.41
C ALA A 89 -2.23 2.08 -5.94
N ALA A 90 -2.18 3.41 -6.03
CA ALA A 90 -1.09 4.14 -6.65
C ALA A 90 -0.62 5.32 -5.79
N ILE A 91 0.68 5.57 -5.78
CA ILE A 91 1.31 6.71 -5.09
C ILE A 91 2.11 7.50 -6.13
N GLN A 92 1.91 8.82 -6.15
CA GLN A 92 2.74 9.73 -6.92
C GLN A 92 3.97 10.11 -6.10
N LEU A 93 5.14 9.73 -6.60
CA LEU A 93 6.43 10.07 -6.02
C LEU A 93 7.03 11.24 -6.78
N THR A 94 7.19 12.40 -6.15
CA THR A 94 7.97 13.49 -6.75
C THR A 94 9.44 13.21 -6.53
N ARG A 95 10.25 13.10 -7.59
CA ARG A 95 11.73 13.09 -7.48
C ARG A 95 12.24 14.54 -7.50
N PRO A 96 13.35 14.87 -6.82
CA PRO A 96 13.95 16.19 -6.96
C PRO A 96 14.36 16.40 -8.43
N GLY A 97 13.82 17.43 -9.09
CA GLY A 97 14.07 17.71 -10.51
C GLY A 97 13.05 17.16 -11.51
N ASP A 98 12.09 16.32 -11.09
CA ASP A 98 10.97 15.88 -11.93
C ASP A 98 9.69 16.65 -11.59
N GLU A 99 9.25 17.54 -12.48
CA GLU A 99 8.01 18.31 -12.29
C GLU A 99 6.74 17.45 -12.34
N LYS A 100 6.78 16.31 -13.05
CA LYS A 100 5.59 15.45 -13.25
C LYS A 100 5.41 14.35 -12.20
N GLY A 101 6.44 14.06 -11.40
CA GLY A 101 6.45 12.93 -10.48
C GLY A 101 6.29 11.56 -11.18
N GLN A 102 6.79 10.51 -10.56
CA GLN A 102 6.60 9.15 -11.03
C GLN A 102 5.46 8.50 -10.26
N VAL A 103 4.41 8.04 -10.95
CA VAL A 103 3.41 7.18 -10.32
C VAL A 103 3.96 5.76 -10.20
N THR A 104 3.83 5.19 -9.00
CA THR A 104 4.17 3.79 -8.72
C THR A 104 3.04 3.11 -7.94
N TYR A 105 3.07 1.78 -7.87
CA TYR A 105 2.08 1.01 -7.11
C TYR A 105 2.33 1.11 -5.60
N ALA A 106 1.28 1.41 -4.84
CA ALA A 106 1.36 1.56 -3.40
C ALA A 106 1.87 0.28 -2.72
N SER A 107 1.41 -0.89 -3.17
CA SER A 107 1.86 -2.19 -2.64
C SER A 107 3.37 -2.41 -2.76
N ARG A 108 3.99 -1.97 -3.87
CA ARG A 108 5.45 -2.07 -4.06
C ARG A 108 6.22 -1.11 -3.16
N VAL A 109 5.69 0.09 -2.95
CA VAL A 109 6.27 1.04 -1.99
C VAL A 109 6.19 0.47 -0.58
N MET A 110 5.04 -0.09 -0.17
CA MET A 110 4.88 -0.68 1.15
C MET A 110 5.89 -1.82 1.41
N VAL A 111 6.04 -2.75 0.45
CA VAL A 111 7.07 -3.81 0.55
C VAL A 111 8.46 -3.21 0.66
N PHE A 112 8.81 -2.26 -0.21
CA PHE A 112 10.12 -1.63 -0.18
C PHE A 112 10.39 -0.95 1.16
N LEU A 113 9.41 -0.30 1.77
CA LEU A 113 9.57 0.42 3.04
C LEU A 113 9.65 -0.50 4.26
N PHE A 114 8.94 -1.62 4.29
CA PHE A 114 8.71 -2.39 5.53
C PHE A 114 9.08 -3.87 5.50
N ALA A 115 9.23 -4.48 4.32
CA ALA A 115 9.58 -5.90 4.25
C ALA A 115 11.00 -6.15 4.79
N THR A 116 11.30 -7.38 5.19
CA THR A 116 12.71 -7.78 5.42
C THR A 116 13.51 -7.75 4.12
N ASP A 117 14.84 -7.78 4.19
CA ASP A 117 15.69 -7.83 3.00
C ASP A 117 15.47 -9.14 2.21
N GLU A 118 15.24 -10.25 2.90
CA GLU A 118 14.92 -11.55 2.28
C GLU A 118 13.60 -11.50 1.51
N GLN A 119 12.56 -10.92 2.12
CA GLN A 119 11.28 -10.71 1.44
C GLN A 119 11.46 -9.79 0.23
N LEU A 120 12.10 -8.62 0.41
CA LEU A 120 12.31 -7.68 -0.68
C LEU A 120 13.06 -8.32 -1.86
N ALA A 121 14.10 -9.10 -1.59
CA ALA A 121 14.86 -9.81 -2.62
C ALA A 121 13.97 -10.75 -3.45
N ARG A 122 12.98 -11.41 -2.83
CA ARG A 122 11.99 -12.22 -3.55
C ARG A 122 11.08 -11.35 -4.41
N TRP A 123 10.56 -10.25 -3.87
CA TRP A 123 9.68 -9.32 -4.59
C TRP A 123 10.36 -8.61 -5.77
N MET A 124 11.67 -8.39 -5.69
CA MET A 124 12.46 -7.81 -6.77
C MET A 124 12.69 -8.76 -7.95
N ARG A 125 12.51 -10.07 -7.76
CA ARG A 125 12.57 -11.08 -8.84
C ARG A 125 11.29 -11.15 -9.67
N LEU A 126 10.17 -10.64 -9.12
CA LEU A 126 8.89 -10.64 -9.82
C LEU A 126 8.86 -9.54 -10.90
N PRO A 127 8.06 -9.73 -11.97
CA PRO A 127 7.85 -8.72 -13.01
C PRO A 127 7.50 -7.35 -12.42
N LYS A 128 7.76 -6.26 -13.15
CA LYS A 128 7.45 -4.90 -12.69
C LYS A 128 5.95 -4.54 -12.70
N GLN A 129 5.11 -5.50 -12.37
CA GLN A 129 3.65 -5.43 -12.31
C GLN A 129 3.17 -5.20 -10.86
N PRO A 130 1.88 -4.86 -10.66
CA PRO A 130 1.29 -4.80 -9.33
C PRO A 130 1.43 -6.13 -8.61
N LEU A 131 1.71 -6.07 -7.30
CA LEU A 131 1.72 -7.27 -6.46
C LEU A 131 0.28 -7.72 -6.23
N LYS A 132 0.04 -9.02 -6.35
CA LYS A 132 -1.27 -9.58 -6.07
C LYS A 132 -1.55 -9.56 -4.57
N MET A 133 -2.82 -9.35 -4.24
CA MET A 133 -3.29 -9.35 -2.86
C MET A 133 -4.05 -10.65 -2.56
N ARG A 134 -3.69 -11.37 -1.48
CA ARG A 134 -4.40 -12.56 -0.95
C ARG A 134 -5.86 -12.29 -0.64
N CYS A 135 -6.18 -11.03 -0.30
CA CYS A 135 -7.54 -10.60 -0.05
C CYS A 135 -8.41 -10.56 -1.32
N GLY A 136 -7.82 -10.63 -2.52
CA GLY A 136 -8.53 -10.55 -3.80
C GLY A 136 -8.81 -9.12 -4.27
N ASN A 137 -8.58 -8.11 -3.42
CA ASN A 137 -8.72 -6.70 -3.77
C ASN A 137 -7.36 -6.03 -4.00
N GLN A 138 -7.09 -5.64 -5.25
CA GLN A 138 -5.81 -5.04 -5.66
C GLN A 138 -5.63 -3.57 -5.22
N ARG A 139 -6.65 -2.96 -4.62
CA ARG A 139 -6.55 -1.68 -3.91
C ARG A 139 -6.09 -1.86 -2.46
N CYS A 140 -5.99 -3.09 -1.95
CA CYS A 140 -5.46 -3.31 -0.61
C CYS A 140 -3.98 -2.93 -0.56
N VAL A 141 -3.56 -2.23 0.49
CA VAL A 141 -2.18 -1.80 0.74
C VAL A 141 -1.58 -2.42 2.00
N SER A 142 -2.31 -3.34 2.64
CA SER A 142 -1.83 -4.07 3.82
C SER A 142 -0.70 -5.02 3.47
N LEU A 143 0.42 -4.92 4.19
CA LEU A 143 1.55 -5.85 4.11
C LEU A 143 1.12 -7.30 4.37
N ALA A 144 0.19 -7.48 5.33
CA ALA A 144 -0.36 -8.78 5.69
C ALA A 144 -1.25 -9.40 4.60
N CYS A 145 -1.63 -8.64 3.56
CA CYS A 145 -2.45 -9.13 2.47
C CYS A 145 -1.66 -9.36 1.18
N ILE A 146 -0.37 -9.04 1.10
CA ILE A 146 0.40 -9.20 -0.13
C ILE A 146 0.71 -10.69 -0.35
N ALA A 147 0.35 -11.22 -1.53
CA ALA A 147 0.51 -12.62 -1.87
C ALA A 147 1.95 -12.90 -2.32
N GLU A 148 2.74 -13.55 -1.47
CA GLU A 148 4.02 -14.14 -1.85
C GLU A 148 3.74 -15.31 -2.82
N GLU A 149 3.48 -15.03 -4.10
CA GLU A 149 3.31 -16.11 -5.08
C GLU A 149 4.67 -16.78 -5.35
N CYS A 150 4.86 -17.94 -4.72
CA CYS A 150 5.48 -19.12 -5.34
C CYS A 150 4.34 -20.09 -5.70
N ASP A 151 3.48 -19.74 -6.66
CA ASP A 151 2.55 -20.71 -7.26
C ASP A 151 2.66 -20.60 -8.78
N LEU A 152 3.80 -21.07 -9.29
CA LEU A 152 3.91 -21.59 -10.65
C LEU A 152 3.82 -23.12 -10.54
N THR A 153 2.59 -23.62 -10.40
CA THR A 153 2.22 -24.98 -10.80
C THR A 153 1.22 -24.88 -11.93
#